data_AF-A0A392MR17-F1
#
_entry.id   AF-A0A392MR17-F1
#
_cell.length_a   1.000
_cell.length_b   1.000
_cell.length_c   1.000
_cell.angle_alpha   90.00
_cell.angle_beta   90.00
_cell.angle_gamma   90.00
#
_symmetry.space_group_name_H-M   'P 1'
#
loop_
_entity.id
_entity.type
_entity.pdbx_description
1 polymer ?
#
loop_
_entity_poly.entity_id
_entity_poly.type
_entity_poly.pdbx_seq_one_letter_code
_entity_poly.pdbx_strand_id
1 'polypeptide(L)'
;NKKPKPVDLTEVLDFRSILECHHRNCELPHGVIALQDKFSSPVFSLQNHPGFYFIPGALSIEKQCDLIRESLIDFPQPPNRTNHNAIYGPIHNLFLAAKEGKVLVEEKPLITSNEPSLDSGCRDGEEWKFTTEKEASLRKCKSVSGSSLLRKLRWSTLGLQFDWSNVSYDSSFKFFFSRI
;
A
#
# COMPACT_ATOMS: atom_id res chain seq x y z
N ASN A 1 12.30 15.91 -23.70
CA ASN A 1 12.30 16.18 -22.24
C ASN A 1 11.68 17.54 -21.95
N LYS A 2 10.40 17.60 -21.55
CA LYS A 2 9.82 18.84 -21.01
C LYS A 2 10.46 19.08 -19.65
N LYS A 3 11.19 20.19 -19.47
CA LYS A 3 11.62 20.60 -18.13
C LYS A 3 10.36 20.87 -17.30
N PRO A 4 10.25 20.34 -16.07
CA PRO A 4 9.12 20.64 -15.21
C PRO A 4 9.06 22.16 -15.01
N LYS A 5 7.86 22.73 -15.16
CA LYS A 5 7.62 24.14 -14.89
C LYS A 5 7.92 24.38 -13.41
N PRO A 6 8.66 25.43 -13.04
CA PRO A 6 8.87 25.76 -11.63
C PRO A 6 7.50 25.98 -10.96
N VAL A 7 7.29 25.31 -9.85
CA VAL A 7 6.07 25.42 -9.02
C VAL A 7 6.42 26.27 -7.82
N ASP A 8 5.57 27.24 -7.53
CA ASP A 8 5.70 28.05 -6.32
C ASP A 8 5.23 27.26 -5.10
N LEU A 9 6.08 27.20 -4.07
CA LEU A 9 5.86 26.47 -2.82
C LEU A 9 5.99 27.38 -1.60
N THR A 10 6.06 28.71 -1.76
CA THR A 10 6.29 29.64 -0.64
C THR A 10 5.19 29.59 0.43
N GLU A 11 3.95 29.30 0.02
CA GLU A 11 2.79 29.21 0.90
C GLU A 11 2.61 27.80 1.52
N VAL A 12 3.52 26.86 1.23
CA VAL A 12 3.46 25.51 1.81
C VAL A 12 3.97 25.55 3.23
N LEU A 13 3.13 25.13 4.18
CA LEU A 13 3.53 24.97 5.58
C LEU A 13 4.52 23.80 5.72
N ASP A 14 5.77 24.12 6.07
CA ASP A 14 6.77 23.12 6.45
C ASP A 14 6.81 22.94 7.97
N PHE A 15 6.16 21.88 8.45
CA PHE A 15 6.13 21.54 9.88
C PHE A 15 7.49 21.18 10.47
N ARG A 16 8.50 20.86 9.65
CA ARG A 16 9.87 20.70 10.12
C ARG A 16 10.48 22.05 10.50
N SER A 17 10.37 23.04 9.61
CA SER A 17 10.81 24.41 9.90
C SER A 17 10.02 25.04 11.05
N ILE A 18 8.71 24.77 11.15
CA ILE A 18 7.87 25.20 12.28
C ILE A 18 8.37 24.59 13.59
N LEU A 19 8.75 23.30 13.61
CA LEU A 19 9.32 22.66 14.80
C LEU A 19 10.64 23.34 15.23
N GLU A 20 11.55 23.61 14.29
CA GLU A 20 12.80 24.31 14.57
C GLU A 20 12.57 25.75 15.05
N CYS A 21 11.55 26.43 14.50
CA CYS A 21 11.09 27.74 14.93
C CYS A 21 10.62 27.69 16.39
N HIS A 22 9.75 26.73 16.71
CA HIS A 22 9.22 26.49 18.05
C HIS A 22 10.34 26.21 19.07
N HIS A 23 11.29 25.33 18.74
CA HIS A 23 12.43 25.03 19.62
C HIS A 23 13.33 26.24 19.87
N ARG A 24 13.38 27.19 18.92
CA ARG A 24 14.12 28.45 19.07
C ARG A 24 13.28 29.57 19.72
N ASN A 25 12.04 29.28 20.14
CA ASN A 25 11.07 30.25 20.64
C ASN A 25 10.82 31.40 19.67
N CYS A 26 10.88 31.11 18.37
CA CYS A 26 10.55 32.06 17.32
C CYS A 26 9.03 32.08 17.04
N GLU A 27 8.57 33.14 16.38
CA GLU A 27 7.15 33.29 16.04
C GLU A 27 6.73 32.22 15.02
N LEU A 28 5.65 31.51 15.33
CA LEU A 28 5.08 30.51 14.43
C LEU A 28 4.32 31.20 13.28
N PRO A 29 4.23 30.56 12.10
CA PRO A 29 3.43 31.09 11.01
C PRO A 29 1.99 31.38 11.43
N HIS A 30 1.39 32.40 10.82
CA HIS A 30 0.04 32.83 11.14
C HIS A 30 -0.96 31.66 11.06
N GLY A 31 -1.78 31.50 12.11
CA GLY A 31 -2.78 30.44 12.21
C GLY A 31 -2.25 29.07 12.65
N VAL A 32 -0.94 28.89 12.85
CA VAL A 32 -0.36 27.68 13.45
C VAL A 32 -0.29 27.84 14.97
N ILE A 33 -0.78 26.84 15.70
CA ILE A 33 -0.82 26.83 17.16
C ILE A 33 -0.02 25.62 17.67
N ALA A 34 0.95 25.84 18.54
CA ALA A 34 1.59 24.76 19.29
C ALA A 34 0.76 24.42 20.53
N LEU A 35 0.41 23.14 20.69
CA LEU A 35 -0.36 22.67 21.83
C LEU A 35 0.56 22.47 23.04
N GLN A 36 0.20 23.09 24.15
CA GLN A 36 0.97 23.12 25.41
C GLN A 36 0.75 21.89 26.31
N ASP A 37 0.21 20.80 25.75
CA ASP A 37 -0.21 19.64 26.53
C ASP A 37 0.95 18.69 26.88
N LYS A 38 0.70 17.71 27.76
CA LYS A 38 1.68 16.73 28.27
C LYS A 38 2.14 15.68 27.25
N PHE A 39 2.36 16.08 26.01
CA PHE A 39 2.91 15.21 24.97
C PHE A 39 4.43 15.11 25.13
N SER A 40 4.98 13.95 24.79
CA SER A 40 6.43 13.74 24.73
C SER A 40 7.09 14.48 23.56
N SER A 41 6.30 15.06 22.65
CA SER A 41 6.77 15.80 21.48
C SER A 41 5.80 16.92 21.11
N PRO A 42 6.26 18.02 20.49
CA PRO A 42 5.39 19.12 20.08
C PRO A 42 4.29 18.66 19.10
N VAL A 43 3.08 19.12 19.34
CA VAL A 43 1.91 18.89 18.47
C VAL A 43 1.41 20.24 17.97
N PHE A 44 1.18 20.35 16.67
CA PHE A 44 0.72 21.58 16.04
C PHE A 44 -0.71 21.41 15.51
N SER A 45 -1.52 22.45 15.64
CA SER A 45 -2.86 22.54 15.04
C SER A 45 -2.98 23.80 14.18
N LEU A 46 -4.05 23.87 13.40
CA LEU A 46 -4.37 25.03 12.57
C LEU A 46 -5.64 25.69 13.09
N GLN A 47 -5.58 26.99 13.37
CA GLN A 47 -6.66 27.76 14.01
C GLN A 47 -8.01 27.60 13.30
N ASN A 48 -8.02 27.61 11.97
CA ASN A 48 -9.24 27.53 11.17
C ASN A 48 -9.63 26.09 10.76
N HIS A 49 -8.92 25.07 11.25
CA HIS A 49 -9.18 23.67 10.92
C HIS A 49 -9.27 22.82 12.20
N PRO A 50 -10.36 22.97 12.99
CA PRO A 50 -10.54 22.19 14.21
C PRO A 50 -10.56 20.70 13.89
N GLY A 51 -9.88 19.91 14.72
CA GLY A 51 -9.68 18.46 14.51
C GLY A 51 -8.42 18.10 13.71
N PHE A 52 -7.71 19.08 13.14
CA PHE A 52 -6.41 18.86 12.51
C PHE A 52 -5.28 18.92 13.55
N TYR A 53 -4.43 17.89 13.54
CA TYR A 53 -3.23 17.80 14.37
C TYR A 53 -2.07 17.26 13.53
N PHE A 54 -0.89 17.84 13.73
CA PHE A 54 0.34 17.40 13.09
C PHE A 54 1.43 17.17 14.14
N ILE A 55 2.09 16.01 14.07
CA ILE A 55 3.16 15.59 14.98
C ILE A 55 4.42 15.36 14.16
N PRO A 56 5.34 16.34 14.07
CA PRO A 56 6.56 16.16 13.30
C PRO A 56 7.47 15.12 13.95
N GLY A 57 8.02 14.21 13.15
CA GLY A 57 8.97 13.22 13.65
C GLY A 57 8.39 12.23 14.66
N ALA A 58 7.08 11.95 14.61
CA ALA A 58 6.40 11.04 15.53
C ALA A 58 6.97 9.61 15.57
N LEU A 59 7.73 9.21 14.53
CA LEU A 59 8.30 7.89 14.39
C LEU A 59 9.83 7.98 14.31
N SER A 60 10.53 7.10 15.03
CA SER A 60 11.97 6.95 14.89
C SER A 60 12.34 6.42 13.50
N ILE A 61 13.60 6.59 13.09
CA ILE A 61 14.08 6.10 11.79
C ILE A 61 13.93 4.57 11.69
N GLU A 62 14.15 3.86 12.79
CA GLU A 62 14.00 2.42 12.88
C GLU A 62 12.54 2.02 12.62
N LYS A 63 11.57 2.65 13.31
CA LYS A 63 10.15 2.34 13.12
C LYS A 63 9.65 2.74 11.73
N GLN A 64 10.18 3.83 11.14
CA GLN A 64 9.91 4.18 9.75
C GLN A 64 10.41 3.08 8.79
N CYS A 65 11.63 2.59 8.98
CA CYS A 65 12.18 1.49 8.18
C CYS A 65 11.34 0.21 8.31
N ASP A 66 10.89 -0.11 9.52
CA ASP A 66 10.06 -1.28 9.76
C ASP A 66 8.70 -1.18 9.06
N LEU A 67 8.02 -0.04 9.18
CA LEU A 67 6.74 0.19 8.50
C LEU A 67 6.88 0.19 6.97
N ILE A 68 7.97 0.74 6.43
CA ILE A 68 8.27 0.66 4.99
C ILE A 68 8.42 -0.80 4.56
N ARG A 69 9.15 -1.60 5.34
CA ARG A 69 9.35 -3.03 5.07
C ARG A 69 8.02 -3.78 5.09
N GLU A 70 7.25 -3.64 6.16
CA GLU A 70 5.94 -4.28 6.31
C GLU A 70 4.97 -3.87 5.19
N SER A 71 4.96 -2.58 4.81
CA SER A 71 4.12 -2.05 3.73
C SER A 71 4.41 -2.65 2.35
N LEU A 72 5.63 -3.16 2.14
CA LEU A 72 6.03 -3.75 0.86
C LEU A 72 6.03 -5.28 0.88
N ILE A 73 6.29 -5.88 2.04
CA ILE A 73 6.49 -7.33 2.17
C ILE A 73 5.26 -8.03 2.74
N ASP A 74 4.70 -7.51 3.84
CA ASP A 74 3.71 -8.23 4.66
C ASP A 74 2.29 -7.75 4.40
N PHE A 75 2.04 -6.43 4.43
CA PHE A 75 0.71 -5.86 4.22
C PHE A 75 0.09 -6.23 2.88
N PRO A 76 0.84 -6.35 1.76
CA PRO A 76 0.27 -6.78 0.48
C PRO A 76 0.04 -8.28 0.36
N GLN A 77 0.47 -9.10 1.33
CA GLN A 77 0.24 -10.54 1.28
C GLN A 77 -1.25 -10.85 1.50
N PRO A 78 -1.78 -11.88 0.81
CA PRO A 78 -3.04 -12.47 1.21
C PRO A 78 -3.01 -12.84 2.70
N PRO A 79 -4.11 -12.64 3.44
CA PRO A 79 -5.45 -12.41 2.92
C PRO A 79 -5.81 -10.95 2.61
N ASN A 80 -4.90 -9.99 2.80
CA ASN A 80 -5.17 -8.59 2.47
C ASN A 80 -5.39 -8.42 0.96
N ARG A 81 -6.31 -7.52 0.60
CA ARG A 81 -6.59 -7.21 -0.80
C ARG A 81 -5.69 -6.07 -1.25
N THR A 82 -5.30 -6.13 -2.50
CA THR A 82 -4.54 -5.11 -3.21
C THR A 82 -5.26 -4.72 -4.50
N ASN A 83 -4.80 -3.65 -5.14
CA ASN A 83 -5.31 -3.25 -6.46
C ASN A 83 -5.11 -4.31 -7.55
N HIS A 84 -4.25 -5.31 -7.34
CA HIS A 84 -3.98 -6.37 -8.30
C HIS A 84 -5.00 -7.51 -8.25
N ASN A 85 -5.71 -7.67 -7.12
CA ASN A 85 -6.65 -8.78 -6.91
C ASN A 85 -7.80 -8.80 -7.93
N ALA A 86 -8.19 -7.64 -8.46
CA ALA A 86 -9.27 -7.54 -9.45
C ALA A 86 -8.96 -8.25 -10.77
N ILE A 87 -7.67 -8.42 -11.11
CA ILE A 87 -7.24 -9.03 -12.38
C ILE A 87 -6.57 -10.38 -12.15
N TYR A 88 -5.69 -10.47 -11.15
CA TYR A 88 -4.81 -11.64 -10.96
C TYR A 88 -5.20 -12.51 -9.76
N GLY A 89 -6.22 -12.12 -8.99
CA GLY A 89 -6.52 -12.75 -7.72
C GLY A 89 -5.43 -12.50 -6.65
N PRO A 90 -5.41 -13.30 -5.57
CA PRO A 90 -4.40 -13.20 -4.52
C PRO A 90 -2.98 -13.43 -5.04
N ILE A 91 -2.07 -12.48 -4.79
CA ILE A 91 -0.65 -12.59 -5.21
C ILE A 91 0.22 -12.76 -3.97
N HIS A 92 0.91 -13.89 -3.87
CA HIS A 92 1.88 -14.15 -2.79
C HIS A 92 3.29 -13.70 -3.16
N ASN A 93 4.05 -13.24 -2.16
CA ASN A 93 5.49 -12.97 -2.24
C ASN A 93 5.91 -12.02 -3.39
N LEU A 94 5.07 -11.04 -3.74
CA LEU A 94 5.32 -10.10 -4.85
C LEU A 94 6.68 -9.40 -4.74
N PHE A 95 7.06 -8.94 -3.55
CA PHE A 95 8.35 -8.26 -3.34
C PHE A 95 9.53 -9.19 -3.64
N LEU A 96 9.49 -10.44 -3.16
CA LEU A 96 10.53 -11.42 -3.41
C LEU A 96 10.59 -11.78 -4.90
N ALA A 97 9.44 -12.02 -5.53
CA ALA A 97 9.36 -12.29 -6.96
C ALA A 97 9.92 -11.14 -7.81
N ALA A 98 9.65 -9.89 -7.44
CA ALA A 98 10.23 -8.72 -8.08
C ALA A 98 11.75 -8.65 -7.92
N LYS A 99 12.26 -8.92 -6.71
CA LYS A 99 13.70 -8.94 -6.40
C LYS A 99 14.44 -10.05 -7.18
N GLU A 100 13.80 -11.19 -7.36
CA GLU A 100 14.35 -12.35 -8.08
C GLU A 100 14.15 -12.29 -9.60
N GLY A 101 13.51 -11.23 -10.13
CA GLY A 101 13.25 -11.10 -11.56
C GLY A 101 12.23 -12.11 -12.10
N LYS A 102 11.31 -12.61 -11.26
CA LYS A 102 10.25 -13.55 -11.66
C LYS A 102 9.14 -12.83 -12.44
N VAL A 103 8.40 -13.62 -13.22
CA VAL A 103 7.22 -13.17 -13.97
C VAL A 103 5.99 -13.93 -13.50
N LEU A 104 4.88 -13.24 -13.37
CA LEU A 104 3.57 -13.82 -13.08
C LEU A 104 2.98 -14.34 -14.40
N VAL A 105 2.56 -15.59 -14.45
CA VAL A 105 1.96 -16.24 -15.62
C VAL A 105 0.61 -16.82 -15.28
N GLU A 106 -0.28 -16.80 -16.27
CA GLU A 106 -1.60 -17.44 -16.22
C GLU A 106 -1.41 -18.96 -16.35
N GLU A 107 -1.85 -19.72 -15.34
CA GLU A 107 -1.91 -21.18 -15.40
C GLU A 107 -3.23 -21.59 -16.04
N LYS A 108 -3.15 -22.15 -17.26
CA LYS A 108 -4.31 -22.79 -17.88
C LYS A 108 -4.40 -24.22 -17.35
N PRO A 109 -5.56 -24.65 -16.82
CA PRO A 109 -5.71 -26.03 -16.40
C PRO A 109 -5.47 -26.94 -17.61
N LEU A 110 -4.50 -27.87 -17.47
CA LEU A 110 -4.31 -28.94 -18.43
C LEU A 110 -5.56 -29.83 -18.34
N ILE A 111 -6.45 -29.72 -19.32
CA ILE A 111 -7.61 -30.62 -19.44
C ILE A 111 -7.05 -32.03 -19.71
N THR A 112 -6.84 -32.81 -18.65
CA THR A 112 -6.81 -34.27 -18.77
C THR A 112 -8.25 -34.72 -18.68
N SER A 113 -8.75 -35.26 -19.79
CA SER A 113 -10.13 -35.65 -20.02
C SER A 113 -10.68 -36.69 -19.01
N ASN A 114 -11.95 -36.48 -18.65
CA ASN A 114 -12.97 -37.42 -18.15
C ASN A 114 -13.15 -37.55 -16.64
N GLU A 115 -14.08 -36.76 -16.08
CA GLU A 115 -15.25 -37.21 -15.29
C GLU A 115 -16.18 -35.99 -15.07
N PRO A 116 -17.52 -36.11 -15.18
CA PRO A 116 -18.43 -35.02 -14.87
C PRO A 116 -18.91 -35.15 -13.42
N SER A 117 -18.65 -34.14 -12.59
CA SER A 117 -19.45 -33.95 -11.37
C SER A 117 -19.85 -32.50 -11.17
N LEU A 118 -21.14 -32.40 -10.87
CA LEU A 118 -21.97 -31.25 -10.59
C LEU A 118 -21.50 -30.59 -9.28
N ASP A 119 -21.06 -29.34 -9.30
CA ASP A 119 -21.51 -28.35 -8.31
C ASP A 119 -21.29 -26.92 -8.80
N SER A 120 -22.29 -26.08 -8.59
CA SER A 120 -22.37 -24.70 -9.01
C SER A 120 -21.97 -23.79 -7.84
N GLY A 121 -20.73 -23.30 -7.86
CA GLY A 121 -20.29 -22.28 -6.91
C GLY A 121 -18.93 -21.69 -7.27
N CYS A 122 -18.95 -20.42 -7.71
CA CYS A 122 -17.81 -19.53 -7.95
C CYS A 122 -16.88 -19.93 -9.11
N ARG A 123 -16.70 -19.02 -10.08
CA ARG A 123 -15.63 -19.13 -11.09
C ARG A 123 -14.27 -19.13 -10.39
N ASP A 124 -13.76 -20.31 -10.09
CA ASP A 124 -12.37 -20.56 -9.70
C ASP A 124 -11.53 -20.48 -11.00
N GLY A 125 -11.38 -19.25 -11.48
CA GLY A 125 -10.88 -18.94 -12.81
C GLY A 125 -9.46 -18.37 -12.76
N GLU A 126 -8.54 -19.08 -13.42
CA GLU A 126 -7.17 -18.64 -13.74
C GLU A 126 -6.26 -18.50 -12.51
N GLU A 127 -5.56 -19.58 -12.16
CA GLU A 127 -4.54 -19.54 -11.12
C GLU A 127 -3.28 -18.83 -11.67
N TRP A 128 -2.90 -17.70 -11.09
CA TRP A 128 -1.70 -16.96 -11.48
C TRP A 128 -0.52 -17.34 -10.59
N LYS A 129 0.61 -17.74 -11.19
CA LYS A 129 1.81 -18.14 -10.44
C LYS A 129 3.07 -17.45 -10.92
N PHE A 130 3.99 -17.19 -9.99
CA PHE A 130 5.31 -16.68 -10.34
C PHE A 130 6.21 -17.82 -10.85
N THR A 131 6.88 -17.57 -11.95
CA THR A 131 7.83 -18.49 -12.61
C THR A 131 9.03 -17.72 -13.13
N THR A 132 10.04 -18.44 -13.63
CA THR A 132 11.19 -17.84 -14.29
C THR A 132 10.82 -17.39 -15.72
N GLU A 133 11.50 -16.38 -16.25
CA GLU A 133 11.27 -15.91 -17.63
C GLU A 133 11.48 -17.01 -18.68
N LYS A 134 12.41 -17.94 -18.41
CA LYS A 134 12.69 -19.10 -19.27
C LYS A 134 11.47 -20.02 -19.36
N GLU A 135 10.90 -20.37 -18.22
CA GLU A 135 9.69 -21.21 -18.13
C GLU A 135 8.47 -20.52 -18.77
N ALA A 136 8.31 -19.21 -18.55
CA ALA A 136 7.24 -18.44 -19.19
C ALA A 136 7.35 -18.42 -20.72
N SER A 137 8.57 -18.24 -21.24
CA SER A 137 8.85 -18.23 -22.68
C SER A 137 8.55 -19.58 -23.34
N LEU A 138 8.87 -20.69 -22.65
CA LEU A 138 8.56 -22.04 -23.12
C LEU A 138 7.05 -22.27 -23.28
N ARG A 139 6.24 -21.71 -22.37
CA ARG A 139 4.77 -21.88 -22.37
C ARG A 139 4.03 -20.96 -23.33
N LYS A 140 4.68 -19.92 -23.89
CA LYS A 140 4.05 -18.87 -24.71
C LYS A 140 2.79 -18.25 -24.07
N CYS A 141 2.75 -18.18 -22.74
CA CYS A 141 1.64 -17.59 -21.99
C CYS A 141 1.78 -16.07 -21.87
N LYS A 142 0.66 -15.39 -21.62
CA LYS A 142 0.70 -13.99 -21.15
C LYS A 142 1.45 -13.94 -19.83
N SER A 143 2.40 -13.01 -19.72
CA SER A 143 3.22 -12.85 -18.53
C SER A 143 3.36 -11.38 -18.14
N VAL A 144 3.53 -11.13 -16.84
CA VAL A 144 3.76 -9.79 -16.30
C VAL A 144 4.93 -9.84 -15.33
N SER A 145 5.92 -8.98 -15.50
CA SER A 145 7.07 -8.91 -14.59
C SER A 145 6.65 -8.54 -13.16
N GLY A 146 7.18 -9.27 -12.16
CA GLY A 146 7.00 -8.95 -10.74
C GLY A 146 7.44 -7.52 -10.40
N SER A 147 8.53 -7.03 -11.00
CA SER A 147 8.99 -5.65 -10.82
C SER A 147 7.95 -4.60 -11.28
N SER A 148 7.24 -4.91 -12.37
CA SER A 148 6.20 -4.02 -12.90
C SER A 148 4.94 -4.08 -12.06
N LEU A 149 4.59 -5.24 -11.50
CA LEU A 149 3.49 -5.40 -10.54
C LEU A 149 3.80 -4.65 -9.24
N LEU A 150 5.00 -4.78 -8.68
CA LEU A 150 5.42 -4.07 -7.47
C LEU A 150 5.39 -2.55 -7.68
N ARG A 151 5.93 -2.05 -8.80
CA ARG A 151 5.86 -0.62 -9.16
C ARG A 151 4.41 -0.12 -9.36
N LYS A 152 3.47 -1.01 -9.70
CA LYS A 152 2.04 -0.73 -9.89
C LYS A 152 1.20 -1.05 -8.65
N LEU A 153 1.79 -1.48 -7.53
CA LEU A 153 1.09 -1.59 -6.26
C LEU A 153 0.72 -0.18 -5.79
N ARG A 154 -0.55 0.04 -5.45
CA ARG A 154 -1.10 1.35 -5.08
C ARG A 154 -1.73 1.35 -3.69
N TRP A 155 -2.35 0.24 -3.31
CA TRP A 155 -2.98 0.09 -2.01
C TRP A 155 -2.96 -1.37 -1.57
N SER A 156 -2.96 -1.57 -0.25
CA SER A 156 -3.33 -2.82 0.41
C SER A 156 -4.30 -2.49 1.54
N THR A 157 -5.35 -3.28 1.70
CA THR A 157 -6.34 -3.12 2.78
C THR A 157 -5.93 -3.94 4.00
N LEU A 158 -5.97 -3.31 5.18
CA LEU A 158 -5.71 -3.97 6.46
C LEU A 158 -6.98 -3.98 7.31
N GLY A 159 -7.25 -5.09 8.00
CA GLY A 159 -8.42 -5.21 8.86
C GLY A 159 -9.73 -5.37 8.09
N LEU A 160 -10.75 -4.61 8.49
CA LEU A 160 -12.07 -4.61 7.85
C LEU A 160 -11.95 -4.13 6.40
N GLN A 161 -12.46 -4.95 5.49
CA GLN A 161 -12.40 -4.67 4.07
C GLN A 161 -13.45 -3.63 3.71
N PHE A 162 -13.00 -2.54 3.11
CA PHE A 162 -13.90 -1.51 2.58
C PHE A 162 -14.39 -1.94 1.19
N ASP A 163 -15.71 -2.00 1.03
CA ASP A 163 -16.34 -2.20 -0.27
C ASP A 163 -16.53 -0.85 -0.97
N TRP A 164 -15.72 -0.62 -2.01
CA TRP A 164 -15.76 0.59 -2.82
C TRP A 164 -17.07 0.77 -3.61
N SER A 165 -17.82 -0.30 -3.87
CA SER A 165 -19.06 -0.23 -4.64
C SER A 165 -20.23 0.23 -3.78
N ASN A 166 -20.29 -0.27 -2.54
CA ASN A 166 -21.36 0.02 -1.59
C ASN A 166 -20.99 1.10 -0.56
N VAL A 167 -19.75 1.57 -0.56
CA VAL A 167 -19.22 2.60 0.37
C VAL A 167 -19.44 2.17 1.83
N SER A 168 -19.24 0.89 2.12
CA SER A 168 -19.51 0.29 3.43
C SER A 168 -18.40 -0.67 3.83
N TYR A 169 -18.21 -0.86 5.14
CA TYR A 169 -17.36 -1.93 5.66
C TYR A 169 -18.14 -3.23 5.72
N ASP A 170 -17.55 -4.29 5.17
CA ASP A 170 -18.11 -5.63 5.32
C ASP A 170 -17.69 -6.22 6.67
N SER A 171 -18.65 -6.34 7.59
CA SER A 171 -18.41 -6.91 8.92
C SER A 171 -18.17 -8.42 8.92
N SER A 172 -18.45 -9.12 7.80
CA SER A 172 -18.28 -10.57 7.66
C SER A 172 -16.84 -10.97 7.33
N PHE A 173 -16.06 -10.08 6.70
CA PHE A 173 -14.65 -10.30 6.37
C PHE A 173 -13.72 -9.56 7.35
N LYS A 174 -13.36 -10.24 8.43
CA LYS A 174 -12.36 -9.77 9.40
C LYS A 174 -11.03 -10.46 9.15
N PHE A 175 -10.07 -9.75 8.57
CA PHE A 175 -8.67 -10.16 8.69
C PHE A 175 -8.06 -9.49 9.92
N PHE A 176 -7.26 -10.24 10.68
CA PHE A 176 -6.60 -9.68 11.87
C PHE A 176 -5.75 -8.49 11.43
N PHE A 177 -6.00 -7.35 12.07
CA PHE A 177 -5.15 -6.18 11.91
C PHE A 177 -3.74 -6.55 12.39
N SER A 178 -2.75 -6.41 11.50
CA SER A 178 -1.35 -6.61 11.92
C SER A 178 -1.05 -5.61 13.03
N ARG A 179 -0.53 -6.10 14.16
CA ARG A 179 -0.22 -5.24 15.32
C ARG A 179 0.84 -4.22 14.90
N ILE A 180 0.46 -2.94 14.85
CA ILE A 180 1.36 -1.80 14.63
C ILE A 180 2.07 -1.46 15.93
#